data_AF-A0A1H4TX00-F1
#
_entry.id   AF-A0A1H4TX00-F1
#
_cell.length_a   1.000
_cell.length_b   1.000
_cell.length_c   1.000
_cell.angle_alpha   90.00
_cell.angle_beta   90.00
_cell.angle_gamma   90.00
#
_symmetry.space_group_name_H-M   'P 1'
#
loop_
_entity.id
_entity.type
_entity.pdbx_description
1 polymer ?
#
loop_
_entity_poly.entity_id
_entity_poly.type
_entity_poly.pdbx_seq_one_letter_code
_entity_poly.pdbx_strand_id
1 'polypeptide(L)'
;MKPDIEIARSAKLAPIADIAAKLGISAADLHPYGKYIAKIDLDYLHQTETRPLGRLVLVTAISPTPAGEGKTTTTVGLGDGLSRLGKRAAICLREPSLGPCFGMKGGAAGGGFAQVVPMESINLHFTGDFHAIGAAHNLLAALLDNHIYWGNGLGIDQRRVVLRRVMDMNDRALRQIVSSLGGVANGFPREDGFDITVASEVMAIFCLAKSIHDLEARLARMIVAYTREHTPITSSALKAPGGMAVLLKDALAPNLVQSLEGTPAFVHGGPFANIAHGCNSVMATTTALRHADYVVTEAGFGADLGAEKFFDIKCRSAGLTPSAAVVVATVRALKMHGGVARADLTHENIGAIDRGFANLARHITNLRAFGVPPVVAINRFATDTDAELHFLVAACRERLGVDAEIATHFADGSRGSEAMARAVVKLCESGAADFRPLYPDNMPLVEKIRTIARKIYGAADIVIDAKVADDLKTYETMGFGNLPVCIAKTQYSFSTDPTLRGAPSGHMVPVREVRLSAGAGFVVAICGDIMTMPGLPREPAAEHIGLDAHGLVQGLF
;
A
#
# COMPACT_ATOMS: atom_id res chain seq x y z
N MET A 1 9.08 16.72 -22.65
CA MET A 1 9.85 15.78 -21.79
C MET A 1 9.79 14.42 -22.45
N LYS A 2 10.86 13.62 -22.36
CA LYS A 2 10.82 12.24 -22.87
C LYS A 2 9.79 11.41 -22.09
N PRO A 3 9.15 10.40 -22.69
CA PRO A 3 8.36 9.40 -21.97
C PRO A 3 9.16 8.74 -20.84
N ASP A 4 8.48 8.34 -19.77
CA ASP A 4 9.11 7.77 -18.57
C ASP A 4 10.00 6.57 -18.88
N ILE A 5 9.54 5.67 -19.76
CA ILE A 5 10.31 4.50 -20.19
C ILE A 5 11.57 4.87 -20.99
N GLU A 6 11.55 5.94 -21.78
CA GLU A 6 12.75 6.40 -22.49
C GLU A 6 13.78 6.96 -21.51
N ILE A 7 13.33 7.68 -20.47
CA ILE A 7 14.20 8.16 -19.40
C ILE A 7 14.83 6.95 -18.69
N ALA A 8 14.02 5.97 -18.27
CA ALA A 8 14.48 4.77 -17.57
C ALA A 8 15.50 3.97 -18.39
N ARG A 9 15.26 3.77 -19.69
CA ARG A 9 16.19 3.06 -20.58
C ARG A 9 17.49 3.81 -20.84
N SER A 10 17.46 5.14 -20.80
CA SER A 10 18.67 5.96 -20.98
C SER A 10 19.55 6.04 -19.74
N ALA A 11 19.08 5.56 -18.58
CA ALA A 11 19.79 5.62 -17.33
C ALA A 11 20.96 4.63 -17.27
N LYS A 12 22.11 5.09 -16.79
CA LYS A 12 23.27 4.23 -16.52
C LYS A 12 23.18 3.70 -15.09
N LEU A 13 22.62 2.50 -14.95
CA LEU A 13 22.43 1.86 -13.65
C LEU A 13 23.76 1.41 -13.04
N ALA A 14 23.93 1.60 -11.74
CA ALA A 14 25.05 1.02 -11.01
C ALA A 14 24.81 -0.47 -10.76
N PRO A 15 25.86 -1.31 -10.73
CA PRO A 15 25.76 -2.68 -10.21
C PRO A 15 25.09 -2.70 -8.83
N ILE A 16 24.22 -3.68 -8.59
CA ILE A 16 23.43 -3.71 -7.35
C ILE A 16 24.28 -3.83 -6.08
N ALA A 17 25.46 -4.47 -6.19
CA ALA A 17 26.45 -4.54 -5.11
C ALA A 17 26.95 -3.15 -4.69
N ASP A 18 27.14 -2.22 -5.64
CA ASP A 18 27.59 -0.85 -5.34
C ASP A 18 26.49 -0.05 -4.64
N ILE A 19 25.22 -0.32 -4.97
CA ILE A 19 24.06 0.27 -4.29
C ILE A 19 23.93 -0.29 -2.86
N ALA A 20 24.11 -1.60 -2.69
CA ALA A 20 24.12 -2.25 -1.38
C ALA A 20 25.25 -1.72 -0.48
N ALA A 21 26.43 -1.44 -1.05
CA ALA A 21 27.56 -0.88 -0.32
C ALA A 21 27.24 0.50 0.30
N LYS A 22 26.37 1.31 -0.32
CA LYS A 22 25.91 2.59 0.27
C LYS A 22 25.13 2.41 1.58
N LEU A 23 24.55 1.22 1.78
CA LEU A 23 23.85 0.80 3.00
C LEU A 23 24.74 -0.04 3.94
N GLY A 24 26.02 -0.21 3.60
CA GLY A 24 26.95 -1.07 4.33
C GLY A 24 26.55 -2.55 4.30
N ILE A 25 25.90 -2.99 3.22
CA ILE A 25 25.56 -4.40 2.96
C ILE A 25 26.58 -4.95 1.98
N SER A 26 27.20 -6.09 2.31
CA SER A 26 28.24 -6.68 1.47
C SER A 26 27.63 -7.46 0.31
N ALA A 27 28.41 -7.69 -0.75
CA ALA A 27 27.95 -8.49 -1.89
C ALA A 27 27.68 -9.97 -1.52
N ALA A 28 28.26 -10.48 -0.43
CA ALA A 28 28.03 -11.83 0.06
C ALA A 28 26.65 -12.00 0.72
N ASP A 29 26.04 -10.89 1.15
CA ASP A 29 24.72 -10.86 1.81
C ASP A 29 23.59 -10.59 0.80
N LEU A 30 23.88 -10.75 -0.50
CA LEU A 30 22.95 -10.51 -1.60
C LEU A 30 22.69 -11.79 -2.38
N HIS A 31 21.45 -11.96 -2.81
CA HIS A 31 21.04 -12.93 -3.81
C HIS A 31 20.71 -12.18 -5.11
N PRO A 32 21.64 -12.08 -6.08
CA PRO A 32 21.44 -11.25 -7.27
C PRO A 32 20.40 -11.84 -8.24
N TYR A 33 19.51 -10.99 -8.73
CA TYR A 33 18.58 -11.25 -9.83
C TYR A 33 19.05 -10.44 -11.04
N GLY A 34 20.00 -11.00 -11.78
CA GLY A 34 20.75 -10.25 -12.78
C GLY A 34 21.70 -9.23 -12.14
N LYS A 35 21.94 -8.10 -12.82
CA LYS A 35 22.98 -7.13 -12.42
C LYS A 35 22.49 -5.99 -11.52
N TYR A 36 21.20 -5.70 -11.55
CA TYR A 36 20.62 -4.45 -11.02
C TYR A 36 19.54 -4.67 -9.95
N ILE A 37 19.26 -5.93 -9.59
CA ILE A 37 18.27 -6.32 -8.60
C ILE A 37 18.92 -7.38 -7.72
N ALA A 38 18.65 -7.36 -6.41
CA ALA A 38 19.07 -8.42 -5.50
C ALA A 38 18.05 -8.57 -4.37
N LYS A 39 17.90 -9.78 -3.84
CA LYS A 39 17.29 -9.99 -2.53
C LYS A 39 18.35 -9.87 -1.43
N ILE A 40 17.99 -9.31 -0.28
CA ILE A 40 18.89 -9.28 0.89
C ILE A 40 18.76 -10.60 1.65
N ASP A 41 19.88 -11.22 1.98
CA ASP A 41 19.91 -12.50 2.68
C ASP A 41 19.23 -12.45 4.06
N LEU A 42 18.39 -13.44 4.36
CA LEU A 42 17.60 -13.48 5.60
C LEU A 42 18.46 -13.68 6.86
N ASP A 43 19.56 -14.44 6.77
CA ASP A 43 20.45 -14.67 7.92
C ASP A 43 21.20 -13.36 8.25
N TYR A 44 21.59 -12.60 7.23
CA TYR A 44 22.13 -11.25 7.41
C TYR A 44 21.13 -10.29 8.08
N LEU A 45 19.85 -10.33 7.68
CA LEU A 45 18.81 -9.51 8.33
C LEU A 45 18.64 -9.86 9.81
N HIS A 46 18.71 -11.15 10.15
CA HIS A 46 18.65 -11.57 11.54
C HIS A 46 19.84 -11.08 12.35
N GLN A 47 21.06 -11.14 11.80
CA GLN A 47 22.28 -10.64 12.46
C GLN A 47 22.26 -9.12 12.70
N THR A 48 21.51 -8.37 11.91
CA THR A 48 21.44 -6.90 11.96
C THR A 48 20.18 -6.37 12.66
N GLU A 49 19.35 -7.27 13.20
CA GLU A 49 18.06 -6.96 13.80
C GLU A 49 18.16 -6.01 15.01
N THR A 50 19.33 -5.93 15.66
CA THR A 50 19.57 -5.10 16.87
C THR A 50 20.19 -3.73 16.59
N ARG A 51 20.61 -3.41 15.35
CA ARG A 51 21.18 -2.09 15.01
C ARG A 51 20.20 -0.96 15.35
N PRO A 52 20.56 0.27 15.71
CA PRO A 52 19.56 1.32 15.94
C PRO A 52 18.72 1.61 14.67
N LEU A 53 17.45 1.99 14.83
CA LEU A 53 16.61 2.45 13.72
C LEU A 53 16.94 3.91 13.37
N GLY A 54 17.00 4.20 12.07
CA GLY A 54 17.02 5.56 11.53
C GLY A 54 15.67 6.27 11.65
N ARG A 55 15.52 7.38 10.93
CA ARG A 55 14.31 8.20 10.92
C ARG A 55 13.34 7.74 9.86
N LEU A 56 12.11 7.45 10.27
CA LEU A 56 11.04 6.99 9.38
C LEU A 56 10.20 8.18 8.88
N VAL A 57 10.11 8.34 7.55
CA VAL A 57 9.33 9.40 6.90
C VAL A 57 8.23 8.74 6.07
N LEU A 58 6.97 9.10 6.36
CA LEU A 58 5.83 8.64 5.59
C LEU A 58 5.45 9.68 4.52
N VAL A 59 5.40 9.26 3.26
CA VAL A 59 4.79 10.04 2.17
C VAL A 59 3.35 9.57 1.98
N THR A 60 2.43 10.51 2.05
CA THR A 60 1.01 10.35 1.78
C THR A 60 0.53 11.45 0.84
N ALA A 61 -0.75 11.48 0.49
CA ALA A 61 -1.32 12.50 -0.36
C ALA A 61 -2.66 13.01 0.18
N ILE A 62 -3.15 14.07 -0.45
CA ILE A 62 -4.56 14.43 -0.42
C ILE A 62 -5.44 13.31 -1.02
N SER A 63 -6.76 13.45 -0.92
CA SER A 63 -7.68 12.46 -1.49
C SER A 63 -7.47 12.38 -3.01
N PRO A 64 -7.25 11.18 -3.60
CA PRO A 64 -6.94 11.07 -5.01
C PRO A 64 -7.98 11.71 -5.94
N THR A 65 -7.49 12.29 -7.02
CA THR A 65 -8.28 12.85 -8.10
C THR A 65 -7.83 12.28 -9.46
N PRO A 66 -8.70 12.30 -10.49
CA PRO A 66 -8.29 11.96 -11.85
C PRO A 66 -7.16 12.84 -12.44
N ALA A 67 -6.79 13.96 -11.80
CA ALA A 67 -5.69 14.81 -12.23
C ALA A 67 -4.32 14.20 -11.89
N GLY A 68 -4.25 13.34 -10.87
CA GLY A 68 -3.02 12.74 -10.37
C GLY A 68 -2.26 13.66 -9.42
N GLU A 69 -1.77 13.07 -8.32
CA GLU A 69 -1.04 13.81 -7.29
C GLU A 69 0.48 13.62 -7.39
N GLY A 70 0.95 12.52 -7.99
CA GLY A 70 2.39 12.22 -8.12
C GLY A 70 3.06 11.75 -6.82
N LYS A 71 2.31 11.10 -5.92
CA LYS A 71 2.82 10.68 -4.60
C LYS A 71 4.10 9.84 -4.68
N THR A 72 4.11 8.79 -5.49
CA THR A 72 5.28 7.90 -5.59
C THR A 72 6.48 8.59 -6.23
N THR A 73 6.25 9.48 -7.18
CA THR A 73 7.26 10.38 -7.73
C THR A 73 7.90 11.22 -6.62
N THR A 74 7.09 11.71 -5.66
CA THR A 74 7.59 12.43 -4.48
C THR A 74 8.34 11.54 -3.50
N THR A 75 7.90 10.30 -3.29
CA THR A 75 8.61 9.32 -2.46
C THR A 75 10.03 9.10 -2.98
N VAL A 76 10.18 8.89 -4.30
CA VAL A 76 11.48 8.72 -4.95
C VAL A 76 12.28 10.02 -4.93
N GLY A 77 11.67 11.12 -5.35
CA GLY A 77 12.31 12.43 -5.39
C GLY A 77 12.80 12.90 -4.02
N LEU A 78 12.07 12.63 -2.94
CA LEU A 78 12.51 12.92 -1.59
C LEU A 78 13.72 12.07 -1.19
N GLY A 79 13.71 10.77 -1.50
CA GLY A 79 14.87 9.90 -1.25
C GLY A 79 16.12 10.42 -1.97
N ASP A 80 15.99 10.78 -3.25
CA ASP A 80 17.08 11.37 -4.04
C ASP A 80 17.53 12.74 -3.50
N GLY A 81 16.58 13.57 -3.06
CA GLY A 81 16.86 14.85 -2.43
C GLY A 81 17.65 14.70 -1.12
N LEU A 82 17.31 13.71 -0.29
CA LEU A 82 18.04 13.40 0.94
C LEU A 82 19.46 12.89 0.63
N SER A 83 19.60 11.98 -0.32
CA SER A 83 20.91 11.50 -0.81
C SER A 83 21.79 12.65 -1.30
N ARG A 84 21.20 13.59 -2.07
CA ARG A 84 21.88 14.80 -2.56
C ARG A 84 22.38 15.70 -1.42
N LEU A 85 21.63 15.79 -0.32
CA LEU A 85 22.03 16.51 0.88
C LEU A 85 23.11 15.78 1.71
N GLY A 86 23.64 14.66 1.21
CA GLY A 86 24.64 13.84 1.90
C GLY A 86 24.09 13.00 3.04
N LYS A 87 22.75 12.88 3.16
CA LYS A 87 22.13 11.98 4.13
C LYS A 87 22.11 10.57 3.55
N ARG A 88 22.46 9.56 4.35
CA ARG A 88 22.31 8.17 3.92
C ARG A 88 20.83 7.78 3.94
N ALA A 89 20.18 7.82 2.79
CA ALA A 89 18.75 7.60 2.64
C ALA A 89 18.44 6.29 1.93
N ALA A 90 17.28 5.69 2.25
CA ALA A 90 16.71 4.57 1.53
C ALA A 90 15.22 4.80 1.26
N ILE A 91 14.74 4.28 0.13
CA ILE A 91 13.34 4.36 -0.29
C ILE A 91 12.67 3.00 -0.09
N CYS A 92 11.40 2.99 0.28
CA CYS A 92 10.58 1.79 0.47
C CYS A 92 9.27 1.91 -0.30
N LEU A 93 9.07 1.08 -1.32
CA LEU A 93 7.91 1.06 -2.20
C LEU A 93 7.23 -0.31 -2.23
N ARG A 94 6.00 -0.30 -2.73
CA ARG A 94 5.23 -1.51 -3.03
C ARG A 94 5.57 -2.02 -4.43
N GLU A 95 5.57 -3.34 -4.57
CA GLU A 95 5.56 -3.97 -5.88
C GLU A 95 4.16 -3.79 -6.52
N PRO A 96 4.07 -3.37 -7.79
CA PRO A 96 2.80 -3.33 -8.50
C PRO A 96 2.31 -4.73 -8.88
N SER A 97 0.98 -4.91 -8.87
CA SER A 97 0.35 -6.11 -9.43
C SER A 97 0.55 -6.15 -10.95
N LEU A 98 0.78 -7.35 -11.47
CA LEU A 98 1.06 -7.60 -12.88
C LEU A 98 -0.21 -7.46 -13.73
N GLY A 99 -1.36 -7.92 -13.25
CA GLY A 99 -2.63 -7.90 -14.00
C GLY A 99 -3.03 -6.52 -14.55
N PRO A 100 -2.99 -5.42 -13.76
CA PRO A 100 -3.27 -4.07 -14.22
C PRO A 100 -2.39 -3.54 -15.37
N CYS A 101 -1.16 -4.04 -15.50
CA CYS A 101 -0.23 -3.69 -16.58
C CYS A 101 -0.76 -4.05 -17.96
N PHE A 102 -1.54 -5.14 -18.05
CA PHE A 102 -2.20 -5.59 -19.28
C PHE A 102 -3.59 -4.98 -19.49
N GLY A 103 -4.07 -4.18 -18.53
CA GLY A 103 -5.36 -3.50 -18.55
C GLY A 103 -5.27 -2.03 -18.93
N MET A 104 -5.08 -1.15 -17.93
CA MET A 104 -5.09 0.31 -18.11
C MET A 104 -3.89 1.04 -17.48
N LYS A 105 -2.99 0.36 -16.74
CA LYS A 105 -1.96 1.02 -15.93
C LYS A 105 -0.56 0.49 -16.24
N GLY A 106 0.27 1.29 -16.90
CA GLY A 106 1.70 1.02 -17.06
C GLY A 106 2.55 1.93 -16.17
N GLY A 107 2.96 1.46 -14.99
CA GLY A 107 3.98 2.16 -14.17
C GLY A 107 3.52 2.60 -12.78
N ALA A 108 4.16 2.04 -11.76
CA ALA A 108 3.91 2.38 -10.34
C ALA A 108 5.17 2.78 -9.56
N ALA A 109 6.31 2.95 -10.22
CA ALA A 109 7.63 3.15 -9.59
C ALA A 109 8.14 4.60 -9.72
N GLY A 110 7.25 5.59 -9.65
CA GLY A 110 7.59 7.00 -9.82
C GLY A 110 7.29 7.53 -11.23
N GLY A 111 7.95 8.59 -11.66
CA GLY A 111 7.81 9.18 -13.01
C GLY A 111 8.84 10.28 -13.28
N GLY A 112 9.05 10.61 -14.56
CA GLY A 112 10.02 11.63 -14.98
C GLY A 112 11.44 11.29 -14.54
N PHE A 113 12.15 12.23 -13.92
CA PHE A 113 13.49 12.00 -13.37
C PHE A 113 13.51 11.44 -11.95
N ALA A 114 12.35 11.12 -11.37
CA ALA A 114 12.21 10.49 -10.06
C ALA A 114 11.54 9.13 -10.20
N GLN A 115 12.31 8.13 -10.64
CA GLN A 115 11.87 6.74 -10.85
C GLN A 115 12.76 5.74 -10.12
N VAL A 116 12.18 4.61 -9.72
CA VAL A 116 12.92 3.39 -9.32
C VAL A 116 13.01 2.43 -10.51
N VAL A 117 14.19 1.85 -10.68
CA VAL A 117 14.59 1.08 -11.87
C VAL A 117 15.31 -0.21 -11.47
N PRO A 118 15.24 -1.29 -12.28
CA PRO A 118 14.69 -1.36 -13.65
C PRO A 118 13.15 -1.42 -13.73
N MET A 119 12.54 -0.45 -14.43
CA MET A 119 11.08 -0.25 -14.45
C MET A 119 10.30 -1.43 -15.06
N GLU A 120 10.79 -2.01 -16.15
CA GLU A 120 10.15 -3.16 -16.82
C GLU A 120 10.10 -4.38 -15.90
N SER A 121 11.21 -4.70 -15.22
CA SER A 121 11.27 -5.81 -14.28
C SER A 121 10.28 -5.62 -13.13
N ILE A 122 10.22 -4.42 -12.56
CA ILE A 122 9.33 -4.11 -11.42
C ILE A 122 7.85 -4.23 -11.78
N ASN A 123 7.44 -3.89 -13.01
CA ASN A 123 6.03 -3.95 -13.42
C ASN A 123 5.60 -5.32 -13.96
N LEU A 124 6.53 -6.25 -14.16
CA LEU A 124 6.26 -7.61 -14.64
C LEU A 124 6.50 -8.63 -13.52
N HIS A 125 7.38 -9.61 -13.73
CA HIS A 125 7.59 -10.71 -12.79
C HIS A 125 8.50 -10.36 -11.61
N PHE A 126 9.26 -9.26 -11.73
CA PHE A 126 10.28 -8.82 -10.79
C PHE A 126 11.14 -9.98 -10.26
N THR A 127 11.05 -10.29 -8.97
CA THR A 127 11.77 -11.39 -8.30
C THR A 127 10.88 -12.61 -8.04
N GLY A 128 9.63 -12.59 -8.47
CA GLY A 128 8.68 -13.68 -8.33
C GLY A 128 7.88 -13.70 -7.03
N ASP A 129 7.92 -12.63 -6.23
CA ASP A 129 7.28 -12.56 -4.91
C ASP A 129 5.75 -12.78 -5.01
N PHE A 130 5.11 -12.15 -6.01
CA PHE A 130 3.67 -12.29 -6.20
C PHE A 130 3.28 -13.68 -6.69
N HIS A 131 4.15 -14.35 -7.46
CA HIS A 131 3.96 -15.76 -7.83
C HIS A 131 4.01 -16.67 -6.62
N ALA A 132 4.98 -16.46 -5.72
CA ALA A 132 5.10 -17.20 -4.47
C ALA A 132 3.87 -17.02 -3.56
N ILE A 133 3.36 -15.79 -3.47
CA ILE A 133 2.14 -15.47 -2.70
C ILE A 133 0.91 -16.14 -3.32
N GLY A 134 0.76 -16.11 -4.65
CA GLY A 134 -0.29 -16.82 -5.35
C GLY A 134 -0.23 -18.33 -5.14
N ALA A 135 0.96 -18.92 -5.23
CA ALA A 135 1.20 -20.34 -5.00
C ALA A 135 0.87 -20.75 -3.55
N ALA A 136 1.34 -19.99 -2.55
CA ALA A 136 1.05 -20.27 -1.14
C ALA A 136 -0.44 -20.18 -0.82
N HIS A 137 -1.13 -19.16 -1.35
CA HIS A 137 -2.58 -19.03 -1.19
C HIS A 137 -3.33 -20.19 -1.84
N ASN A 138 -3.00 -20.53 -3.08
CA ASN A 138 -3.69 -21.59 -3.81
C ASN A 138 -3.36 -22.99 -3.28
N LEU A 139 -2.19 -23.20 -2.65
CA LEU A 139 -1.89 -24.41 -1.89
C LEU A 139 -2.89 -24.56 -0.72
N LEU A 140 -3.16 -23.49 0.03
CA LEU A 140 -4.12 -23.53 1.13
C LEU A 140 -5.54 -23.88 0.63
N ALA A 141 -5.97 -23.28 -0.49
CA ALA A 141 -7.25 -23.60 -1.11
C ALA A 141 -7.31 -25.07 -1.59
N ALA A 142 -6.23 -25.60 -2.18
CA ALA A 142 -6.13 -26.99 -2.60
C ALA A 142 -6.20 -27.96 -1.41
N LEU A 143 -5.49 -27.66 -0.32
CA LEU A 143 -5.53 -28.46 0.92
C LEU A 143 -6.93 -28.48 1.55
N LEU A 144 -7.65 -27.36 1.51
CA LEU A 144 -9.03 -27.26 1.99
C LEU A 144 -9.96 -28.21 1.23
N ASP A 145 -9.98 -28.12 -0.10
CA ASP A 145 -10.85 -28.97 -0.92
C ASP A 145 -10.43 -30.45 -0.86
N ASN A 146 -9.12 -30.74 -0.78
CA ASN A 146 -8.60 -32.09 -0.58
C ASN A 146 -9.02 -32.68 0.78
N HIS A 147 -9.04 -31.86 1.85
CA HIS A 147 -9.51 -32.30 3.15
C HIS A 147 -11.00 -32.67 3.13
N ILE A 148 -11.81 -31.89 2.41
CA ILE A 148 -13.23 -32.20 2.21
C ILE A 148 -13.38 -33.51 1.42
N TYR A 149 -12.60 -33.68 0.35
CA TYR A 149 -12.62 -34.87 -0.50
C TYR A 149 -12.37 -36.18 0.28
N TRP A 150 -11.33 -36.23 1.12
CA TRP A 150 -10.92 -37.46 1.81
C TRP A 150 -11.72 -37.79 3.09
N GLY A 151 -12.80 -37.06 3.37
CA GLY A 151 -13.73 -37.41 4.45
C GLY A 151 -14.16 -36.25 5.34
N ASN A 152 -13.66 -35.03 5.10
CA ASN A 152 -14.08 -33.82 5.80
C ASN A 152 -14.08 -33.96 7.34
N GLY A 153 -13.03 -34.54 7.92
CA GLY A 153 -12.98 -34.83 9.36
C GLY A 153 -13.03 -33.60 10.28
N LEU A 154 -12.97 -32.39 9.72
CA LEU A 154 -13.10 -31.11 10.44
C LEU A 154 -14.54 -30.57 10.42
N GLY A 155 -15.46 -31.25 9.72
CA GLY A 155 -16.86 -30.82 9.63
C GLY A 155 -17.06 -29.50 8.88
N ILE A 156 -16.23 -29.21 7.88
CA ILE A 156 -16.32 -27.97 7.09
C ILE A 156 -17.68 -27.91 6.37
N ASP A 157 -18.41 -26.82 6.56
CA ASP A 157 -19.59 -26.51 5.76
C ASP A 157 -19.16 -25.81 4.47
N GLN A 158 -19.36 -26.47 3.33
CA GLN A 158 -18.94 -25.99 2.01
C GLN A 158 -19.55 -24.64 1.62
N ARG A 159 -20.70 -24.27 2.22
CA ARG A 159 -21.38 -22.98 2.00
C ARG A 159 -20.77 -21.84 2.83
N ARG A 160 -19.87 -22.18 3.76
CA ARG A 160 -19.23 -21.27 4.72
C ARG A 160 -17.71 -21.27 4.58
N VAL A 161 -17.21 -21.67 3.41
CA VAL A 161 -15.81 -21.47 3.04
C VAL A 161 -15.64 -19.99 2.71
N VAL A 162 -14.77 -19.31 3.47
CA VAL A 162 -14.47 -17.89 3.26
C VAL A 162 -13.18 -17.69 2.45
N LEU A 163 -12.32 -18.72 2.42
CA LEU A 163 -11.13 -18.73 1.58
C LEU A 163 -11.51 -18.92 0.11
N ARG A 164 -11.26 -17.89 -0.69
CA ARG A 164 -11.34 -17.91 -2.16
C ARG A 164 -10.02 -18.41 -2.75
N ARG A 165 -9.86 -18.35 -4.08
CA ARG A 165 -8.59 -18.55 -4.78
C ARG A 165 -8.01 -17.22 -5.27
N VAL A 166 -6.78 -17.22 -5.77
CA VAL A 166 -6.18 -16.00 -6.35
C VAL A 166 -5.43 -16.20 -7.66
N MET A 167 -5.40 -15.15 -8.47
CA MET A 167 -4.61 -15.05 -9.69
C MET A 167 -4.21 -13.59 -9.94
N ASP A 168 -2.98 -13.31 -10.35
CA ASP A 168 -2.54 -11.93 -10.60
C ASP A 168 -2.89 -11.45 -12.02
N MET A 169 -4.17 -11.57 -12.38
CA MET A 169 -4.74 -11.16 -13.66
C MET A 169 -6.06 -10.44 -13.44
N ASN A 170 -6.39 -9.50 -14.33
CA ASN A 170 -7.69 -8.81 -14.31
C ASN A 170 -8.78 -9.65 -14.98
N ASP A 171 -9.19 -10.75 -14.35
CA ASP A 171 -10.16 -11.69 -14.93
C ASP A 171 -11.53 -11.65 -14.24
N ARG A 172 -12.48 -10.93 -14.85
CA ARG A 172 -13.84 -10.81 -14.33
C ARG A 172 -14.63 -12.12 -14.35
N ALA A 173 -14.26 -13.10 -15.19
CA ALA A 173 -15.01 -14.35 -15.33
C ALA A 173 -14.87 -15.25 -14.10
N LEU A 174 -13.79 -15.08 -13.33
CA LEU A 174 -13.49 -15.88 -12.15
C LEU A 174 -14.08 -15.32 -10.84
N ARG A 175 -14.82 -14.21 -10.88
CA ARG A 175 -15.40 -13.58 -9.67
C ARG A 175 -16.32 -14.54 -8.91
N GLN A 176 -17.14 -15.31 -9.62
CA GLN A 176 -18.07 -16.29 -9.09
C GLN A 176 -18.03 -17.53 -9.96
N ILE A 177 -17.69 -18.66 -9.37
CA ILE A 177 -17.62 -19.95 -10.06
C ILE A 177 -18.29 -21.03 -9.21
N VAL A 178 -18.51 -22.19 -9.82
CA VAL A 178 -18.76 -23.44 -9.08
C VAL A 178 -17.57 -24.37 -9.33
N SER A 179 -16.89 -24.79 -8.27
CA SER A 179 -15.71 -25.67 -8.36
C SER A 179 -16.09 -27.15 -8.21
N SER A 180 -15.11 -28.03 -8.44
CA SER A 180 -15.20 -29.47 -8.10
C SER A 180 -16.34 -30.23 -8.80
N LEU A 181 -16.60 -29.91 -10.07
CA LEU A 181 -17.59 -30.58 -10.92
C LEU A 181 -16.99 -31.80 -11.64
N GLY A 182 -17.84 -32.63 -12.27
CA GLY A 182 -17.41 -33.75 -13.13
C GLY A 182 -17.41 -35.13 -12.47
N GLY A 183 -18.12 -35.30 -11.35
CA GLY A 183 -18.36 -36.60 -10.71
C GLY A 183 -17.45 -36.89 -9.51
N VAL A 184 -17.57 -38.11 -8.97
CA VAL A 184 -17.01 -38.51 -7.66
C VAL A 184 -15.50 -38.28 -7.55
N ALA A 185 -14.76 -38.50 -8.63
CA ALA A 185 -13.29 -38.34 -8.63
C ALA A 185 -12.83 -36.88 -8.45
N ASN A 186 -13.70 -35.89 -8.69
CA ASN A 186 -13.33 -34.48 -8.80
C ASN A 186 -13.73 -33.63 -7.58
N GLY A 187 -14.32 -34.23 -6.54
CA GLY A 187 -14.67 -33.53 -5.30
C GLY A 187 -16.16 -33.28 -5.11
N PHE A 188 -16.45 -32.34 -4.20
CA PHE A 188 -17.80 -31.94 -3.84
C PHE A 188 -18.08 -30.53 -4.39
N PRO A 189 -19.11 -30.35 -5.23
CA PRO A 189 -19.43 -29.06 -5.82
C PRO A 189 -19.72 -27.98 -4.78
N ARG A 190 -19.11 -26.80 -4.94
CA ARG A 190 -19.38 -25.63 -4.10
C ARG A 190 -19.22 -24.33 -4.88
N GLU A 191 -19.87 -23.28 -4.39
CA GLU A 191 -19.60 -21.91 -4.86
C GLU A 191 -18.20 -21.48 -4.42
N ASP A 192 -17.51 -20.77 -5.32
CA ASP A 192 -16.16 -20.27 -5.09
C ASP A 192 -15.90 -19.00 -5.93
N GLY A 193 -14.69 -18.47 -5.88
CA GLY A 193 -14.25 -17.46 -6.83
C GLY A 193 -12.79 -17.10 -6.64
N PHE A 194 -12.32 -16.18 -7.47
CA PHE A 194 -10.97 -15.65 -7.43
C PHE A 194 -10.96 -14.18 -7.05
N ASP A 195 -9.92 -13.80 -6.31
CA ASP A 195 -9.51 -12.42 -6.13
C ASP A 195 -8.15 -12.20 -6.80
N ILE A 196 -7.79 -10.94 -7.07
CA ILE A 196 -6.45 -10.65 -7.57
C ILE A 196 -5.41 -10.93 -6.47
N THR A 197 -4.22 -11.43 -6.78
CA THR A 197 -3.24 -11.89 -5.76
C THR A 197 -2.95 -10.86 -4.67
N VAL A 198 -2.89 -9.57 -4.99
CA VAL A 198 -2.66 -8.48 -4.02
C VAL A 198 -3.82 -8.24 -3.03
N ALA A 199 -5.00 -8.82 -3.28
CA ALA A 199 -6.14 -8.83 -2.36
C ALA A 199 -6.10 -9.99 -1.35
N SER A 200 -5.18 -10.94 -1.52
CA SER A 200 -4.99 -12.09 -0.64
C SER A 200 -4.66 -11.67 0.79
N GLU A 201 -5.22 -12.35 1.80
CA GLU A 201 -4.76 -12.21 3.18
C GLU A 201 -3.28 -12.64 3.32
N VAL A 202 -2.80 -13.58 2.50
CA VAL A 202 -1.38 -13.97 2.46
C VAL A 202 -0.50 -12.77 2.10
N MET A 203 -0.94 -11.89 1.19
CA MET A 203 -0.22 -10.65 0.87
C MET A 203 -0.18 -9.70 2.08
N ALA A 204 -1.30 -9.56 2.79
CA ALA A 204 -1.34 -8.73 4.01
C ALA A 204 -0.45 -9.30 5.12
N ILE A 205 -0.46 -10.61 5.34
CA ILE A 205 0.40 -11.33 6.27
C ILE A 205 1.88 -11.16 5.90
N PHE A 206 2.22 -11.37 4.63
CA PHE A 206 3.56 -11.16 4.10
C PHE A 206 4.07 -9.74 4.37
N CYS A 207 3.22 -8.73 4.19
CA CYS A 207 3.60 -7.35 4.43
C CYS A 207 3.68 -6.97 5.91
N LEU A 208 3.09 -7.73 6.82
CA LEU A 208 3.11 -7.45 8.27
C LEU A 208 4.03 -8.38 9.07
N ALA A 209 4.58 -9.41 8.43
CA ALA A 209 5.50 -10.35 9.07
C ALA A 209 6.83 -9.69 9.42
N LYS A 210 7.39 -10.08 10.57
CA LYS A 210 8.71 -9.63 11.07
C LYS A 210 9.84 -10.62 10.80
N SER A 211 9.50 -11.85 10.49
CA SER A 211 10.42 -12.96 10.24
C SER A 211 9.66 -14.12 9.60
N ILE A 212 10.37 -15.16 9.16
CA ILE A 212 9.74 -16.38 8.64
C ILE A 212 8.87 -17.09 9.69
N HIS A 213 9.27 -17.04 10.96
CA HIS A 213 8.50 -17.63 12.06
C HIS A 213 7.24 -16.82 12.38
N ASP A 214 7.31 -15.48 12.36
CA ASP A 214 6.12 -14.65 12.50
C ASP A 214 5.18 -14.82 11.30
N LEU A 215 5.73 -14.95 10.08
CA LEU A 215 4.95 -15.28 8.87
C LEU A 215 4.18 -16.58 9.06
N GLU A 216 4.85 -17.68 9.42
CA GLU A 216 4.21 -18.98 9.63
C GLU A 216 3.15 -18.93 10.73
N ALA A 217 3.44 -18.26 11.86
CA ALA A 217 2.48 -18.08 12.95
C ALA A 217 1.25 -17.28 12.51
N ARG A 218 1.42 -16.26 11.66
CA ARG A 218 0.32 -15.49 11.07
C ARG A 218 -0.50 -16.34 10.11
N LEU A 219 0.16 -17.08 9.22
CA LEU A 219 -0.50 -17.99 8.30
C LEU A 219 -1.36 -18.99 9.07
N ALA A 220 -0.85 -19.56 10.16
CA ALA A 220 -1.55 -20.53 11.04
C ALA A 220 -2.87 -20.03 11.66
N ARG A 221 -3.06 -18.71 11.77
CA ARG A 221 -4.26 -18.08 12.33
C ARG A 221 -5.32 -17.73 11.29
N MET A 222 -5.02 -17.83 10.00
CA MET A 222 -6.01 -17.57 8.94
C MET A 222 -7.23 -18.45 9.14
N ILE A 223 -8.42 -17.86 9.12
CA ILE A 223 -9.69 -18.58 9.13
C ILE A 223 -10.09 -18.84 7.69
N VAL A 224 -10.33 -20.10 7.35
CA VAL A 224 -10.58 -20.53 5.96
C VAL A 224 -12.01 -20.97 5.72
N ALA A 225 -12.69 -21.46 6.76
CA ALA A 225 -14.07 -21.89 6.70
C ALA A 225 -14.70 -21.94 8.11
N TYR A 226 -15.99 -22.30 8.16
CA TYR A 226 -16.69 -22.58 9.40
C TYR A 226 -17.39 -23.94 9.34
N THR A 227 -17.59 -24.55 10.51
CA THR A 227 -18.47 -25.72 10.64
C THR A 227 -19.96 -25.31 10.54
N ARG A 228 -20.86 -26.31 10.56
CA ARG A 228 -22.31 -26.05 10.60
C ARG A 228 -22.73 -25.33 11.89
N GLU A 229 -22.03 -25.61 12.98
CA GLU A 229 -22.19 -25.01 14.31
C GLU A 229 -21.44 -23.68 14.43
N HIS A 230 -21.01 -23.07 13.32
CA HIS A 230 -20.31 -21.78 13.27
C HIS A 230 -18.96 -21.75 14.00
N THR A 231 -18.31 -22.90 14.19
CA THR A 231 -16.95 -22.94 14.74
C THR A 231 -15.93 -22.60 13.65
N PRO A 232 -14.98 -21.67 13.87
CA PRO A 232 -13.99 -21.30 12.87
C PRO A 232 -12.98 -22.44 12.63
N ILE A 233 -12.66 -22.68 11.36
CA ILE A 233 -11.60 -23.61 10.94
C ILE A 233 -10.42 -22.79 10.43
N THR A 234 -9.25 -23.03 11.04
CA THR A 234 -8.01 -22.33 10.69
C THR A 234 -7.21 -23.09 9.64
N SER A 235 -6.27 -22.40 8.99
CA SER A 235 -5.26 -23.02 8.12
C SER A 235 -4.38 -24.04 8.87
N SER A 236 -4.12 -23.83 10.17
CA SER A 236 -3.39 -24.79 11.01
C SER A 236 -4.14 -26.10 11.21
N ALA A 237 -5.48 -26.07 11.28
CA ALA A 237 -6.30 -27.30 11.30
C ALA A 237 -6.10 -28.14 10.02
N LEU A 238 -5.78 -27.49 8.89
CA LEU A 238 -5.41 -28.14 7.62
C LEU A 238 -3.92 -28.47 7.49
N LYS A 239 -3.11 -28.21 8.52
CA LYS A 239 -1.64 -28.40 8.52
C LYS A 239 -0.92 -27.70 7.35
N ALA A 240 -1.49 -26.59 6.87
CA ALA A 240 -0.97 -25.82 5.73
C ALA A 240 0.23 -24.88 6.03
N PRO A 241 0.38 -24.27 7.23
CA PRO A 241 1.32 -23.15 7.42
C PRO A 241 2.77 -23.42 7.02
N GLY A 242 3.33 -24.58 7.39
CA GLY A 242 4.72 -24.93 7.06
C GLY A 242 4.95 -25.01 5.54
N GLY A 243 4.04 -25.63 4.80
CA GLY A 243 4.13 -25.70 3.33
C GLY A 243 4.02 -24.33 2.67
N MET A 244 3.14 -23.48 3.17
CA MET A 244 3.00 -22.09 2.71
C MET A 244 4.25 -21.27 3.03
N ALA A 245 4.83 -21.42 4.23
CA ALA A 245 6.04 -20.72 4.65
C ALA A 245 7.24 -21.11 3.77
N VAL A 246 7.38 -22.38 3.41
CA VAL A 246 8.41 -22.85 2.46
C VAL A 246 8.27 -22.16 1.09
N LEU A 247 7.05 -22.07 0.56
CA LEU A 247 6.79 -21.37 -0.71
C LEU A 247 7.13 -19.88 -0.65
N LEU A 248 7.06 -19.27 0.53
CA LEU A 248 7.32 -17.85 0.76
C LEU A 248 8.73 -17.53 1.27
N LYS A 249 9.56 -18.54 1.51
CA LYS A 249 10.87 -18.39 2.17
C LYS A 249 11.74 -17.34 1.47
N ASP A 250 11.99 -17.54 0.18
CA ASP A 250 12.86 -16.63 -0.58
C ASP A 250 12.13 -15.33 -0.92
N ALA A 251 10.81 -15.40 -1.14
CA ALA A 251 9.99 -14.23 -1.38
C ALA A 251 10.09 -13.22 -0.22
N LEU A 252 10.15 -13.68 1.03
CA LEU A 252 10.18 -12.82 2.23
C LEU A 252 11.41 -11.90 2.32
N ALA A 253 12.49 -12.23 1.61
CA ALA A 253 13.68 -11.38 1.55
C ALA A 253 13.41 -10.10 0.73
N PRO A 254 13.61 -8.89 1.30
CA PRO A 254 13.39 -7.63 0.60
C PRO A 254 14.22 -7.49 -0.67
N ASN A 255 13.60 -6.97 -1.73
CA ASN A 255 14.27 -6.72 -3.01
C ASN A 255 14.91 -5.33 -3.01
N LEU A 256 16.23 -5.29 -3.15
CA LEU A 256 17.02 -4.08 -3.36
C LEU A 256 17.11 -3.77 -4.86
N VAL A 257 16.84 -2.52 -5.18
CA VAL A 257 16.97 -1.85 -6.48
C VAL A 257 17.48 -0.42 -6.25
N GLN A 258 17.38 0.46 -7.24
CA GLN A 258 17.87 1.84 -7.14
C GLN A 258 16.96 2.85 -7.83
N SER A 259 17.06 4.12 -7.43
CA SER A 259 16.53 5.24 -8.23
C SER A 259 17.40 5.53 -9.46
N LEU A 260 16.93 6.40 -10.35
CA LEU A 260 17.74 6.90 -11.48
C LEU A 260 19.06 7.56 -11.03
N GLU A 261 19.09 8.13 -9.82
CA GLU A 261 20.29 8.76 -9.23
C GLU A 261 21.09 7.80 -8.32
N GLY A 262 20.73 6.51 -8.31
CA GLY A 262 21.43 5.50 -7.54
C GLY A 262 21.15 5.55 -6.04
N THR A 263 20.04 6.13 -5.59
CA THR A 263 19.58 6.01 -4.19
C THR A 263 19.08 4.58 -3.96
N PRO A 264 19.51 3.90 -2.88
CA PRO A 264 19.00 2.57 -2.54
C PRO A 264 17.47 2.56 -2.37
N ALA A 265 16.80 1.60 -3.01
CA ALA A 265 15.35 1.47 -2.93
C ALA A 265 14.95 0.00 -2.71
N PHE A 266 14.01 -0.22 -1.80
CA PHE A 266 13.41 -1.51 -1.53
C PHE A 266 12.00 -1.57 -2.13
N VAL A 267 11.73 -2.57 -2.95
CA VAL A 267 10.39 -2.83 -3.53
C VAL A 267 9.92 -4.18 -3.00
N HIS A 268 8.96 -4.21 -2.08
CA HIS A 268 8.61 -5.47 -1.41
C HIS A 268 7.19 -5.50 -0.86
N GLY A 269 6.40 -6.45 -1.36
CA GLY A 269 4.98 -6.59 -1.05
C GLY A 269 4.12 -5.48 -1.64
N GLY A 270 2.82 -5.69 -1.72
CA GLY A 270 1.91 -4.72 -2.32
C GLY A 270 0.44 -5.02 -2.06
N PRO A 271 -0.04 -4.93 -0.81
CA PRO A 271 -1.43 -5.20 -0.50
C PRO A 271 -2.32 -4.06 -1.00
N PHE A 272 -3.58 -4.37 -1.19
CA PHE A 272 -4.62 -3.36 -1.37
C PHE A 272 -4.67 -2.36 -0.20
N ALA A 273 -5.07 -1.12 -0.50
CA ALA A 273 -5.20 -0.04 0.49
C ALA A 273 -6.65 0.18 0.97
N ASN A 274 -7.60 -0.64 0.49
CA ASN A 274 -9.00 -0.66 0.95
C ASN A 274 -9.22 -1.82 1.93
N ILE A 275 -9.20 -3.08 1.47
CA ILE A 275 -9.42 -4.29 2.28
C ILE A 275 -8.15 -4.75 3.03
N ALA A 276 -7.05 -4.03 2.85
CA ALA A 276 -5.83 -4.19 3.63
C ALA A 276 -5.18 -2.81 3.84
N HIS A 277 -3.98 -2.81 4.43
CA HIS A 277 -3.31 -1.61 4.94
C HIS A 277 -2.52 -0.82 3.90
N GLY A 278 -2.37 -1.32 2.66
CA GLY A 278 -1.83 -0.53 1.55
C GLY A 278 -0.37 -0.09 1.68
N CYS A 279 0.47 -0.78 2.44
CA CYS A 279 1.88 -0.43 2.65
C CYS A 279 2.81 -1.52 2.10
N ASN A 280 4.06 -1.17 1.79
CA ASN A 280 5.11 -2.17 1.58
C ASN A 280 5.39 -2.94 2.88
N SER A 281 6.14 -4.03 2.78
CA SER A 281 6.41 -4.90 3.93
C SER A 281 7.10 -4.22 5.12
N VAL A 282 6.81 -4.74 6.31
CA VAL A 282 7.55 -4.46 7.55
C VAL A 282 9.01 -4.84 7.37
N MET A 283 9.31 -6.05 6.87
CA MET A 283 10.67 -6.53 6.59
C MET A 283 11.53 -5.51 5.81
N ALA A 284 11.03 -4.95 4.70
CA ALA A 284 11.78 -3.97 3.92
C ALA A 284 11.97 -2.66 4.68
N THR A 285 10.94 -2.21 5.40
CA THR A 285 10.98 -0.94 6.15
C THR A 285 11.95 -1.01 7.32
N THR A 286 11.93 -2.10 8.08
CA THR A 286 12.85 -2.32 9.20
C THR A 286 14.27 -2.53 8.71
N THR A 287 14.46 -3.32 7.65
CA THR A 287 15.78 -3.47 7.00
C THR A 287 16.34 -2.11 6.62
N ALA A 288 15.59 -1.30 5.85
CA ALA A 288 16.03 0.03 5.47
C ALA A 288 16.39 0.90 6.68
N LEU A 289 15.58 0.86 7.76
CA LEU A 289 15.81 1.66 8.97
C LEU A 289 17.06 1.24 9.73
N ARG A 290 17.47 -0.03 9.67
CA ARG A 290 18.70 -0.52 10.31
C ARG A 290 19.97 -0.17 9.53
N HIS A 291 19.83 0.29 8.28
CA HIS A 291 20.94 0.55 7.35
C HIS A 291 21.05 1.99 6.83
N ALA A 292 19.97 2.78 6.93
CA ALA A 292 19.90 4.17 6.49
C ALA A 292 19.55 5.10 7.65
N ASP A 293 20.02 6.35 7.56
CA ASP A 293 19.71 7.38 8.57
C ASP A 293 18.29 7.93 8.36
N TYR A 294 17.80 7.92 7.11
CA TYR A 294 16.45 8.31 6.74
C TYR A 294 15.82 7.26 5.82
N VAL A 295 14.61 6.83 6.14
CA VAL A 295 13.82 5.92 5.30
C VAL A 295 12.55 6.60 4.86
N VAL A 296 12.39 6.74 3.56
CA VAL A 296 11.20 7.31 2.94
C VAL A 296 10.33 6.16 2.46
N THR A 297 9.11 6.07 2.98
CA THR A 297 8.13 5.05 2.58
C THR A 297 6.79 5.71 2.27
N GLU A 298 5.89 4.99 1.64
CA GLU A 298 4.54 5.49 1.35
C GLU A 298 3.43 4.50 1.73
N ALA A 299 2.20 5.01 1.75
CA ALA A 299 0.98 4.21 1.86
C ALA A 299 0.01 4.54 0.71
N GLY A 300 -0.77 3.56 0.25
CA GLY A 300 -1.74 3.70 -0.84
C GLY A 300 -2.87 4.70 -0.54
N PHE A 301 -3.48 5.28 -1.59
CA PHE A 301 -4.50 6.34 -1.49
C PHE A 301 -4.03 7.61 -0.75
N GLY A 302 -4.95 8.39 -0.17
CA GLY A 302 -4.67 9.59 0.63
C GLY A 302 -4.46 9.27 2.11
N ALA A 303 -4.20 10.30 2.92
CA ALA A 303 -3.89 10.12 4.34
C ALA A 303 -5.07 9.61 5.19
N ASP A 304 -6.30 9.76 4.69
CA ASP A 304 -7.51 9.24 5.31
C ASP A 304 -7.59 7.71 5.31
N LEU A 305 -6.94 7.04 4.34
CA LEU A 305 -6.89 5.57 4.27
C LEU A 305 -5.47 5.06 4.47
N GLY A 306 -4.52 5.51 3.65
CA GLY A 306 -3.16 4.99 3.66
C GLY A 306 -2.42 5.32 4.94
N ALA A 307 -2.37 6.60 5.32
CA ALA A 307 -1.62 7.01 6.51
C ALA A 307 -2.28 6.51 7.79
N GLU A 308 -3.61 6.57 7.90
CA GLU A 308 -4.36 5.97 9.03
C GLU A 308 -3.97 4.50 9.22
N LYS A 309 -4.03 3.68 8.17
CA LYS A 309 -3.66 2.24 8.26
C LYS A 309 -2.17 2.02 8.46
N PHE A 310 -1.32 2.88 7.90
CA PHE A 310 0.11 2.84 8.19
C PHE A 310 0.36 3.03 9.69
N PHE A 311 -0.34 3.96 10.34
CA PHE A 311 -0.20 4.23 11.76
C PHE A 311 -0.89 3.17 12.64
N ASP A 312 -2.17 2.93 12.43
CA ASP A 312 -3.00 2.10 13.30
C ASP A 312 -2.82 0.59 13.07
N ILE A 313 -2.24 0.17 11.94
CA ILE A 313 -1.99 -1.25 11.64
C ILE A 313 -0.48 -1.54 11.52
N LYS A 314 0.22 -0.90 10.57
CA LYS A 314 1.64 -1.23 10.32
C LYS A 314 2.54 -0.80 11.48
N CYS A 315 2.51 0.48 11.87
CA CYS A 315 3.31 0.98 12.99
C CYS A 315 2.94 0.32 14.31
N ARG A 316 1.64 0.17 14.58
CA ARG A 316 1.13 -0.54 15.77
C ARG A 316 1.70 -1.97 15.86
N SER A 317 1.60 -2.76 14.79
CA SER A 317 2.05 -4.15 14.80
C SER A 317 3.58 -4.30 14.78
N ALA A 318 4.28 -3.39 14.11
CA ALA A 318 5.73 -3.44 13.94
C ALA A 318 6.53 -2.70 15.02
N GLY A 319 5.87 -1.90 15.88
CA GLY A 319 6.56 -1.04 16.85
C GLY A 319 7.33 0.11 16.19
N LEU A 320 6.85 0.62 15.06
CA LEU A 320 7.51 1.70 14.32
C LEU A 320 7.00 3.07 14.78
N THR A 321 7.90 4.06 14.82
CA THR A 321 7.59 5.44 15.18
C THR A 321 7.97 6.40 14.04
N PRO A 322 7.00 6.90 13.25
CA PRO A 322 7.27 7.87 12.20
C PRO A 322 7.77 9.20 12.78
N SER A 323 8.87 9.72 12.21
CA SER A 323 9.49 11.00 12.61
C SER A 323 8.90 12.21 11.89
N ALA A 324 8.36 12.02 10.69
CA ALA A 324 7.70 13.05 9.90
C ALA A 324 6.75 12.43 8.86
N ALA A 325 5.83 13.24 8.36
CA ALA A 325 4.98 12.89 7.23
C ALA A 325 4.99 13.98 6.15
N VAL A 326 5.01 13.57 4.89
CA VAL A 326 4.88 14.46 3.72
C VAL A 326 3.49 14.30 3.12
N VAL A 327 2.74 15.38 3.00
CA VAL A 327 1.42 15.39 2.32
C VAL A 327 1.61 15.95 0.93
N VAL A 328 1.48 15.08 -0.08
CA VAL A 328 1.57 15.46 -1.48
C VAL A 328 0.25 16.07 -1.95
N ALA A 329 0.34 17.23 -2.61
CA ALA A 329 -0.78 17.93 -3.23
C ALA A 329 -0.37 18.53 -4.58
N THR A 330 -1.35 18.83 -5.43
CA THR A 330 -1.15 19.56 -6.69
C THR A 330 -2.20 20.64 -6.82
N VAL A 331 -1.85 21.72 -7.53
CA VAL A 331 -2.78 22.81 -7.84
C VAL A 331 -4.03 22.27 -8.55
N ARG A 332 -3.83 21.38 -9.53
CA ARG A 332 -4.92 20.78 -10.30
C ARG A 332 -5.85 19.91 -9.45
N ALA A 333 -5.32 19.08 -8.56
CA ALA A 333 -6.15 18.25 -7.68
C ALA A 333 -6.94 19.09 -6.67
N LEU A 334 -6.34 20.16 -6.13
CA LEU A 334 -7.06 21.11 -5.27
C LEU A 334 -8.14 21.89 -6.03
N LYS A 335 -7.91 22.30 -7.29
CA LYS A 335 -8.96 22.86 -8.15
C LYS A 335 -10.13 21.89 -8.33
N MET A 336 -9.88 20.60 -8.54
CA MET A 336 -10.94 19.58 -8.59
C MET A 336 -11.71 19.47 -7.27
N HIS A 337 -11.00 19.50 -6.13
CA HIS A 337 -11.66 19.54 -4.83
C HIS A 337 -12.47 20.82 -4.59
N GLY A 338 -12.10 21.93 -5.25
CA GLY A 338 -12.83 23.18 -5.28
C GLY A 338 -13.98 23.25 -6.31
N GLY A 339 -14.27 22.15 -7.00
CA GLY A 339 -15.40 22.01 -7.93
C GLY A 339 -15.07 22.18 -9.42
N VAL A 340 -13.78 22.27 -9.80
CA VAL A 340 -13.38 22.41 -11.22
C VAL A 340 -13.39 21.05 -11.91
N ALA A 341 -14.01 20.97 -13.09
CA ALA A 341 -14.01 19.75 -13.89
C ALA A 341 -12.62 19.45 -14.48
N ARG A 342 -12.37 18.17 -14.80
CA ARG A 342 -11.04 17.72 -15.30
C ARG A 342 -10.59 18.48 -16.55
N ALA A 343 -11.51 18.83 -17.43
CA ALA A 343 -11.23 19.51 -18.69
C ALA A 343 -10.73 20.96 -18.50
N ASP A 344 -11.09 21.60 -17.39
CA ASP A 344 -10.87 23.04 -17.18
C ASP A 344 -9.67 23.34 -16.27
N LEU A 345 -8.87 22.32 -15.93
CA LEU A 345 -7.79 22.43 -14.94
C LEU A 345 -6.57 23.23 -15.38
N THR A 346 -6.46 23.56 -16.67
CA THR A 346 -5.32 24.30 -17.24
C THR A 346 -5.40 25.81 -17.00
N HIS A 347 -6.57 26.34 -16.64
CA HIS A 347 -6.76 27.75 -16.37
C HIS A 347 -6.42 28.07 -14.91
N GLU A 348 -5.83 29.24 -14.68
CA GLU A 348 -5.59 29.76 -13.33
C GLU A 348 -6.92 29.93 -12.57
N ASN A 349 -7.01 29.41 -11.35
CA ASN A 349 -8.19 29.57 -10.51
C ASN A 349 -7.86 29.47 -9.00
N ILE A 350 -7.30 30.54 -8.44
CA ILE A 350 -6.97 30.63 -7.01
C ILE A 350 -8.20 30.41 -6.12
N GLY A 351 -9.38 30.93 -6.51
CA GLY A 351 -10.62 30.74 -5.74
C GLY A 351 -11.05 29.28 -5.62
N ALA A 352 -10.82 28.46 -6.67
CA ALA A 352 -11.06 27.02 -6.59
C ALA A 352 -10.02 26.31 -5.71
N ILE A 353 -8.75 26.70 -5.79
CA ILE A 353 -7.70 26.17 -4.91
C ILE A 353 -8.06 26.46 -3.45
N ASP A 354 -8.50 27.68 -3.14
CA ASP A 354 -8.91 28.11 -1.80
C ASP A 354 -10.04 27.25 -1.24
N ARG A 355 -11.08 26.96 -2.04
CA ARG A 355 -12.16 26.02 -1.63
C ARG A 355 -11.64 24.59 -1.46
N GLY A 356 -10.81 24.12 -2.40
CA GLY A 356 -10.24 22.77 -2.37
C GLY A 356 -9.24 22.54 -1.24
N PHE A 357 -8.62 23.62 -0.73
CA PHE A 357 -7.66 23.61 0.37
C PHE A 357 -8.21 22.93 1.63
N ALA A 358 -9.54 22.94 1.82
CA ALA A 358 -10.19 22.22 2.92
C ALA A 358 -9.82 20.72 2.96
N ASN A 359 -9.64 20.06 1.80
CA ASN A 359 -9.20 18.66 1.74
C ASN A 359 -7.79 18.49 2.34
N LEU A 360 -6.83 19.31 1.89
CA LEU A 360 -5.46 19.32 2.40
C LEU A 360 -5.42 19.63 3.91
N ALA A 361 -6.18 20.64 4.35
CA ALA A 361 -6.26 21.04 5.74
C ALA A 361 -6.76 19.92 6.67
N ARG A 362 -7.74 19.12 6.22
CA ARG A 362 -8.21 17.94 6.97
C ARG A 362 -7.14 16.87 7.06
N HIS A 363 -6.44 16.55 5.96
CA HIS A 363 -5.34 15.56 6.00
C HIS A 363 -4.22 15.98 6.96
N ILE A 364 -3.86 17.27 6.97
CA ILE A 364 -2.87 17.81 7.92
C ILE A 364 -3.35 17.68 9.37
N THR A 365 -4.61 18.00 9.64
CA THR A 365 -5.23 17.82 10.97
C THR A 365 -5.20 16.36 11.39
N ASN A 366 -5.50 15.44 10.47
CA ASN A 366 -5.50 14.01 10.73
C ASN A 366 -4.11 13.51 11.12
N LEU A 367 -3.05 13.89 10.39
CA LEU A 367 -1.68 13.50 10.74
C LEU A 367 -1.25 14.01 12.12
N ARG A 368 -1.64 15.24 12.47
CA ARG A 368 -1.40 15.83 13.80
C ARG A 368 -2.14 15.08 14.91
N ALA A 369 -3.31 14.48 14.63
CA ALA A 369 -4.03 13.66 15.62
C ALA A 369 -3.22 12.43 16.06
N PHE A 370 -2.36 11.90 15.18
CA PHE A 370 -1.40 10.84 15.47
C PHE A 370 -0.08 11.34 16.10
N GLY A 371 0.07 12.64 16.30
CA GLY A 371 1.31 13.25 16.80
C GLY A 371 2.47 13.26 15.80
N VAL A 372 2.18 13.11 14.50
CA VAL A 372 3.21 13.10 13.44
C VAL A 372 3.29 14.48 12.77
N PRO A 373 4.46 15.12 12.75
CA PRO A 373 4.60 16.46 12.18
C PRO A 373 4.53 16.40 10.63
N PRO A 374 3.63 17.18 10.00
CA PRO A 374 3.50 17.19 8.55
C PRO A 374 4.38 18.28 7.89
N VAL A 375 4.77 18.03 6.64
CA VAL A 375 5.23 19.02 5.65
C VAL A 375 4.44 18.79 4.35
N VAL A 376 4.13 19.85 3.61
CA VAL A 376 3.40 19.74 2.34
C VAL A 376 4.39 19.76 1.17
N ALA A 377 4.23 18.82 0.24
CA ALA A 377 4.94 18.83 -1.04
C ALA A 377 3.95 19.18 -2.16
N ILE A 378 4.21 20.28 -2.86
CA ILE A 378 3.37 20.77 -3.96
C ILE A 378 4.05 20.39 -5.28
N ASN A 379 3.61 19.31 -5.91
CA ASN A 379 4.19 18.89 -7.18
C ASN A 379 3.78 19.86 -8.28
N ARG A 380 4.77 20.52 -8.89
CA ARG A 380 4.55 21.50 -9.95
C ARG A 380 4.21 20.79 -11.27
N PHE A 381 3.13 21.24 -11.91
CA PHE A 381 2.81 20.91 -13.29
C PHE A 381 3.11 22.08 -14.23
N ALA A 382 3.28 21.78 -15.52
CA ALA A 382 3.61 22.78 -16.54
C ALA A 382 2.56 23.90 -16.69
N THR A 383 1.30 23.61 -16.35
CA THR A 383 0.19 24.56 -16.45
C THR A 383 -0.07 25.35 -15.17
N ASP A 384 0.64 25.04 -14.07
CA ASP A 384 0.44 25.73 -12.80
C ASP A 384 1.12 27.10 -12.88
N THR A 385 0.41 28.15 -12.47
CA THR A 385 1.01 29.49 -12.41
C THR A 385 1.78 29.69 -11.12
N ASP A 386 2.79 30.57 -11.13
CA ASP A 386 3.53 30.90 -9.91
C ASP A 386 2.60 31.54 -8.85
N ALA A 387 1.54 32.23 -9.28
CA ALA A 387 0.54 32.80 -8.37
C ALA A 387 -0.26 31.71 -7.64
N GLU A 388 -0.72 30.66 -8.34
CA GLU A 388 -1.41 29.52 -7.72
C GLU A 388 -0.51 28.76 -6.72
N LEU A 389 0.76 28.54 -7.09
CA LEU A 389 1.74 27.85 -6.26
C LEU A 389 2.06 28.67 -4.99
N HIS A 390 2.38 29.95 -5.14
CA HIS A 390 2.70 30.82 -4.00
C HIS A 390 1.50 31.03 -3.08
N PHE A 391 0.29 31.13 -3.64
CA PHE A 391 -0.93 31.17 -2.84
C PHE A 391 -1.04 29.92 -1.95
N LEU A 392 -0.79 28.73 -2.50
CA LEU A 392 -0.90 27.49 -1.74
C LEU A 392 0.17 27.37 -0.64
N VAL A 393 1.41 27.78 -0.94
CA VAL A 393 2.50 27.85 0.06
C VAL A 393 2.12 28.80 1.20
N ALA A 394 1.67 30.01 0.87
CA ALA A 394 1.22 30.99 1.86
C ALA A 394 0.05 30.45 2.69
N ALA A 395 -0.96 29.85 2.07
CA ALA A 395 -2.11 29.28 2.76
C ALA A 395 -1.71 28.17 3.75
N CYS A 396 -0.76 27.29 3.41
CA CYS A 396 -0.24 26.27 4.32
C CYS A 396 0.44 26.90 5.54
N ARG A 397 1.28 27.92 5.32
CA ARG A 397 2.02 28.58 6.38
C ARG A 397 1.12 29.42 7.29
N GLU A 398 0.31 30.29 6.71
CA GLU A 398 -0.50 31.27 7.42
C GLU A 398 -1.70 30.64 8.14
N ARG A 399 -2.36 29.66 7.51
CA ARG A 399 -3.61 29.10 8.04
C ARG A 399 -3.40 27.83 8.85
N LEU A 400 -2.36 27.06 8.56
CA LEU A 400 -2.12 25.77 9.20
C LEU A 400 -0.80 25.72 10.00
N GLY A 401 0.11 26.69 9.82
CA GLY A 401 1.43 26.66 10.46
C GLY A 401 2.26 25.46 10.01
N VAL A 402 2.19 25.09 8.73
CA VAL A 402 2.92 23.96 8.15
C VAL A 402 3.84 24.46 7.03
N ASP A 403 5.07 23.99 7.02
CA ASP A 403 6.02 24.23 5.93
C ASP A 403 5.50 23.56 4.64
N ALA A 404 5.55 24.26 3.52
CA ALA A 404 5.08 23.79 2.22
C ALA A 404 6.11 24.12 1.14
N GLU A 405 6.53 23.10 0.40
CA GLU A 405 7.62 23.22 -0.56
C GLU A 405 7.15 22.85 -1.97
N ILE A 406 7.44 23.71 -2.93
CA ILE A 406 7.20 23.44 -4.35
C ILE A 406 8.25 22.43 -4.81
N ALA A 407 7.79 21.34 -5.42
CA ALA A 407 8.63 20.22 -5.81
C ALA A 407 8.60 20.05 -7.34
N THR A 408 9.78 20.02 -7.96
CA THR A 408 9.97 19.86 -9.41
C THR A 408 10.76 18.59 -9.76
N HIS A 409 10.89 17.65 -8.83
CA HIS A 409 11.70 16.42 -8.99
C HIS A 409 11.28 15.54 -10.17
N PHE A 410 10.03 15.61 -10.62
CA PHE A 410 9.61 14.99 -11.88
C PHE A 410 10.42 15.50 -13.08
N ALA A 411 10.75 16.80 -13.12
CA ALA A 411 11.53 17.42 -14.18
C ALA A 411 13.03 17.54 -13.87
N ASP A 412 13.37 17.77 -12.60
CA ASP A 412 14.72 18.19 -12.19
C ASP A 412 15.45 17.16 -11.30
N GLY A 413 14.86 15.98 -11.08
CA GLY A 413 15.42 14.96 -10.18
C GLY A 413 15.62 15.47 -8.75
N SER A 414 16.70 15.06 -8.10
CA SER A 414 17.04 15.47 -6.71
C SER A 414 17.16 16.98 -6.51
N ARG A 415 17.51 17.74 -7.55
CA ARG A 415 17.56 19.21 -7.46
C ARG A 415 16.18 19.80 -7.17
N GLY A 416 15.14 19.20 -7.74
CA GLY A 416 13.75 19.63 -7.59
C GLY A 416 13.08 19.21 -6.28
N SER A 417 13.79 18.51 -5.38
CA SER A 417 13.29 18.08 -4.07
C SER A 417 14.16 18.56 -2.91
N GLU A 418 15.20 19.34 -3.15
CA GLU A 418 16.20 19.72 -2.14
C GLU A 418 15.60 20.55 -0.99
N ALA A 419 14.67 21.46 -1.29
CA ALA A 419 13.96 22.26 -0.29
C ALA A 419 13.05 21.39 0.60
N MET A 420 12.27 20.50 -0.02
CA MET A 420 11.46 19.50 0.68
C MET A 420 12.33 18.60 1.58
N ALA A 421 13.47 18.12 1.07
CA ALA A 421 14.39 17.28 1.83
C ALA A 421 14.96 18.01 3.07
N ARG A 422 15.32 19.31 2.93
CA ARG A 422 15.74 20.13 4.08
C ARG A 422 14.63 20.30 5.12
N ALA A 423 13.40 20.55 4.69
CA ALA A 423 12.25 20.66 5.59
C ALA A 423 12.00 19.35 6.36
N VAL A 424 12.09 18.20 5.68
CA VAL A 424 11.97 16.87 6.30
C VAL A 424 13.09 16.60 7.31
N VAL A 425 14.35 16.93 6.96
CA VAL A 425 15.49 16.80 7.87
C VAL A 425 15.27 17.62 9.14
N LYS A 426 14.88 18.90 8.99
CA LYS A 426 14.56 19.80 10.09
C LYS A 426 13.46 19.22 11.00
N LEU A 427 12.38 18.69 10.43
CA LEU A 427 11.31 18.07 11.22
C LEU A 427 11.79 16.83 11.97
N CYS A 428 12.50 15.93 11.30
CA CYS A 428 13.03 14.72 11.94
C CYS A 428 14.00 15.06 13.08
N GLU A 429 14.92 16.00 12.86
CA GLU A 429 15.93 16.38 13.84
C GLU A 429 15.34 17.21 15.01
N SER A 430 14.20 17.89 14.83
CA SER A 430 13.55 18.66 15.88
C SER A 430 13.03 17.84 17.07
N GLY A 431 12.78 16.53 16.87
CA GLY A 431 12.18 15.67 17.89
C GLY A 431 10.70 15.95 18.17
N ALA A 432 10.01 16.72 17.31
CA ALA A 432 8.62 17.12 17.53
C ALA A 432 7.58 15.99 17.38
N ALA A 433 7.96 14.82 16.88
CA ALA A 433 7.05 13.69 16.73
C ALA A 433 6.76 13.02 18.08
N ASP A 434 5.48 12.88 18.41
CA ASP A 434 4.96 12.17 19.58
C ASP A 434 3.92 11.14 19.11
N PHE A 435 4.41 10.16 18.36
CA PHE A 435 3.54 9.21 17.66
C PHE A 435 2.67 8.39 18.61
N ARG A 436 1.37 8.37 18.37
CA ARG A 436 0.42 7.49 19.05
C ARG A 436 -0.69 7.00 18.11
N PRO A 437 -1.13 5.73 18.23
CA PRO A 437 -2.31 5.24 17.50
C PRO A 437 -3.58 6.03 17.87
N LEU A 438 -4.58 6.04 16.98
CA LEU A 438 -5.79 6.87 17.13
C LEU A 438 -6.71 6.41 18.27
N TYR A 439 -6.65 5.12 18.58
CA TYR A 439 -7.46 4.44 19.59
C TYR A 439 -6.66 3.31 20.28
N PRO A 440 -6.94 3.02 21.57
CA PRO A 440 -6.30 1.91 22.29
C PRO A 440 -6.81 0.54 21.83
N ASP A 441 -6.03 -0.51 22.10
CA ASP A 441 -6.34 -1.88 21.68
C ASP A 441 -7.66 -2.40 22.28
N ASN A 442 -7.93 -2.09 23.55
CA ASN A 442 -9.10 -2.58 24.29
C ASN A 442 -10.41 -1.86 23.95
N MET A 443 -10.41 -0.90 23.02
CA MET A 443 -11.62 -0.25 22.54
C MET A 443 -12.50 -1.27 21.77
N PRO A 444 -13.82 -1.33 22.01
CA PRO A 444 -14.71 -2.21 21.24
C PRO A 444 -14.62 -1.96 19.74
N LEU A 445 -14.77 -3.01 18.92
CA LEU A 445 -14.55 -2.91 17.47
C LEU A 445 -15.45 -1.87 16.81
N VAL A 446 -16.72 -1.81 17.23
CA VAL A 446 -17.68 -0.80 16.74
C VAL A 446 -17.24 0.63 17.07
N GLU A 447 -16.66 0.85 18.26
CA GLU A 447 -16.15 2.15 18.68
C GLU A 447 -14.86 2.53 17.94
N LYS A 448 -14.01 1.57 17.58
CA LYS A 448 -12.84 1.81 16.71
C LYS A 448 -13.28 2.32 15.35
N ILE A 449 -14.26 1.66 14.73
CA ILE A 449 -14.83 2.08 13.43
C ILE A 449 -15.43 3.49 13.53
N ARG A 450 -16.23 3.74 14.58
CA ARG A 450 -16.83 5.06 14.84
C ARG A 450 -15.77 6.14 15.08
N THR A 451 -14.69 5.81 15.79
CA THR A 451 -13.59 6.73 16.07
C THR A 451 -12.91 7.19 14.80
N ILE A 452 -12.59 6.26 13.88
CA ILE A 452 -12.01 6.62 12.58
C ILE A 452 -13.00 7.48 11.79
N ALA A 453 -14.27 7.07 11.70
CA ALA A 453 -15.28 7.80 10.96
C ALA A 453 -15.43 9.26 11.44
N ARG A 454 -15.49 9.48 12.74
CA ARG A 454 -15.64 10.83 13.31
C ARG A 454 -14.36 11.64 13.23
N LYS A 455 -13.23 11.08 13.68
CA LYS A 455 -11.97 11.85 13.82
C LYS A 455 -11.22 12.05 12.51
N ILE A 456 -11.24 11.06 11.60
CA ILE A 456 -10.48 11.11 10.34
C ILE A 456 -11.38 11.59 9.20
N TYR A 457 -12.60 11.07 9.10
CA TYR A 457 -13.49 11.37 7.97
C TYR A 457 -14.36 12.60 8.20
N GLY A 458 -14.55 13.04 9.44
CA GLY A 458 -15.49 14.12 9.77
C GLY A 458 -16.96 13.69 9.61
N ALA A 459 -17.23 12.39 9.72
CA ALA A 459 -18.59 11.86 9.74
C ALA A 459 -19.32 12.25 11.03
N ALA A 460 -20.65 12.35 10.97
CA ALA A 460 -21.48 12.48 12.19
C ALA A 460 -21.46 11.16 13.00
N ASP A 461 -21.71 10.04 12.33
CA ASP A 461 -21.68 8.71 12.92
C ASP A 461 -21.54 7.62 11.85
N ILE A 462 -21.53 6.37 12.30
CA ILE A 462 -21.61 5.16 11.48
C ILE A 462 -23.05 4.64 11.45
N VAL A 463 -23.40 3.94 10.37
CA VAL A 463 -24.66 3.20 10.26
C VAL A 463 -24.31 1.73 10.09
N ILE A 464 -24.76 0.90 11.03
CA ILE A 464 -24.57 -0.55 11.00
C ILE A 464 -25.94 -1.22 11.17
N ASP A 465 -26.17 -2.32 10.48
CA ASP A 465 -27.35 -3.15 10.72
C ASP A 465 -27.12 -4.16 11.85
N ALA A 466 -28.16 -4.89 12.24
CA ALA A 466 -28.08 -5.89 13.29
C ALA A 466 -27.08 -7.00 12.96
N LYS A 467 -26.98 -7.40 11.70
CA LYS A 467 -26.06 -8.45 11.26
C LYS A 467 -24.60 -8.03 11.48
N VAL A 468 -24.23 -6.82 11.05
CA VAL A 468 -22.88 -6.29 11.24
C VAL A 468 -22.55 -6.13 12.72
N ALA A 469 -23.50 -5.68 13.54
CA ALA A 469 -23.32 -5.58 14.98
C ALA A 469 -23.08 -6.96 15.63
N ASP A 470 -23.85 -7.97 15.23
CA ASP A 470 -23.71 -9.35 15.72
C ASP A 470 -22.39 -9.99 15.25
N ASP A 471 -21.97 -9.75 14.00
CA ASP A 471 -20.69 -10.23 13.46
C ASP A 471 -19.51 -9.63 14.26
N LEU A 472 -19.53 -8.31 14.54
CA LEU A 472 -18.51 -7.65 15.36
C LEU A 472 -18.47 -8.22 16.78
N LYS A 473 -19.62 -8.41 17.41
CA LYS A 473 -19.71 -9.02 18.75
C LYS A 473 -19.24 -10.47 18.76
N THR A 474 -19.48 -11.20 17.68
CA THR A 474 -18.99 -12.56 17.48
C THR A 474 -17.46 -12.56 17.42
N TYR A 475 -16.85 -11.65 16.65
CA TYR A 475 -15.40 -11.50 16.62
C TYR A 475 -14.81 -11.13 18.00
N GLU A 476 -15.46 -10.26 18.76
CA GLU A 476 -15.07 -9.95 20.15
C GLU A 476 -15.13 -11.19 21.05
N THR A 477 -16.20 -11.97 20.98
CA THR A 477 -16.39 -13.22 21.73
C THR A 477 -15.36 -14.28 21.35
N MET A 478 -14.94 -14.31 20.08
CA MET A 478 -13.87 -15.17 19.57
C MET A 478 -12.47 -14.72 19.99
N GLY A 479 -12.34 -13.61 20.74
CA GLY A 479 -11.06 -13.09 21.23
C GLY A 479 -10.37 -12.09 20.29
N PHE A 480 -11.04 -11.65 19.22
CA PHE A 480 -10.49 -10.71 18.23
C PHE A 480 -10.85 -9.24 18.52
N GLY A 481 -11.45 -8.94 19.67
CA GLY A 481 -11.86 -7.57 20.04
C GLY A 481 -10.72 -6.56 20.13
N ASN A 482 -9.50 -7.04 20.41
CA ASN A 482 -8.31 -6.19 20.51
C ASN A 482 -7.69 -5.84 19.16
N LEU A 483 -8.14 -6.44 18.05
CA LEU A 483 -7.58 -6.17 16.73
C LEU A 483 -7.87 -4.72 16.28
N PRO A 484 -6.98 -4.09 15.51
CA PRO A 484 -7.28 -2.85 14.80
C PRO A 484 -8.31 -3.09 13.69
N VAL A 485 -8.90 -2.00 13.20
CA VAL A 485 -9.89 -2.04 12.12
C VAL A 485 -9.33 -1.43 10.84
N CYS A 486 -9.70 -2.01 9.71
CA CYS A 486 -9.31 -1.58 8.36
C CYS A 486 -10.56 -1.15 7.60
N ILE A 487 -10.79 0.15 7.46
CA ILE A 487 -11.97 0.65 6.74
C ILE A 487 -11.78 0.54 5.23
N ALA A 488 -12.67 -0.16 4.55
CA ALA A 488 -12.72 -0.28 3.11
C ALA A 488 -13.84 0.61 2.55
N LYS A 489 -13.48 1.84 2.17
CA LYS A 489 -14.35 2.82 1.50
C LYS A 489 -13.71 3.34 0.21
N THR A 490 -14.44 4.18 -0.53
CA THR A 490 -13.86 4.93 -1.65
C THR A 490 -12.69 5.79 -1.20
N GLN A 491 -11.65 5.84 -2.03
CA GLN A 491 -10.49 6.71 -1.86
C GLN A 491 -10.76 8.16 -2.29
N TYR A 492 -11.82 8.41 -3.06
CA TYR A 492 -12.03 9.70 -3.73
C TYR A 492 -12.65 10.79 -2.84
N SER A 493 -13.10 10.41 -1.65
CA SER A 493 -13.81 11.25 -0.68
C SER A 493 -13.50 10.80 0.73
N PHE A 494 -13.59 11.72 1.70
CA PHE A 494 -13.63 11.35 3.12
C PHE A 494 -14.89 10.55 3.47
N SER A 495 -16.01 10.81 2.79
CA SER A 495 -17.26 10.05 2.93
C SER A 495 -17.22 8.73 2.13
N THR A 496 -18.33 8.00 2.15
CA THR A 496 -18.53 6.81 1.31
C THR A 496 -19.04 7.15 -0.10
N ASP A 497 -19.35 8.42 -0.39
CA ASP A 497 -19.76 8.91 -1.70
C ASP A 497 -18.56 9.52 -2.45
N PRO A 498 -18.12 8.93 -3.58
CA PRO A 498 -16.96 9.41 -4.33
C PRO A 498 -17.16 10.79 -4.98
N THR A 499 -18.39 11.29 -5.07
CA THR A 499 -18.72 12.59 -5.67
C THR A 499 -18.58 13.76 -4.68
N LEU A 500 -18.59 13.48 -3.37
CA LEU A 500 -18.41 14.51 -2.34
C LEU A 500 -16.93 14.88 -2.18
N ARG A 501 -16.51 15.94 -2.86
CA ARG A 501 -15.12 16.45 -2.84
C ARG A 501 -14.89 17.46 -1.71
N GLY A 502 -13.64 17.89 -1.52
CA GLY A 502 -13.25 18.80 -0.45
C GLY A 502 -13.13 18.08 0.89
N ALA A 503 -13.73 18.63 1.93
CA ALA A 503 -13.74 18.07 3.28
C ALA A 503 -15.18 17.98 3.82
N PRO A 504 -16.02 17.07 3.29
CA PRO A 504 -17.43 16.98 3.68
C PRO A 504 -17.57 16.61 5.17
N SER A 505 -18.52 17.22 5.87
CA SER A 505 -18.78 16.96 7.30
C SER A 505 -20.23 16.54 7.53
N GLY A 506 -20.50 15.83 8.63
CA GLY A 506 -21.86 15.48 9.04
C GLY A 506 -22.51 14.36 8.24
N HIS A 507 -21.77 13.72 7.32
CA HIS A 507 -22.22 12.55 6.59
C HIS A 507 -22.23 11.30 7.50
N MET A 508 -23.00 10.30 7.11
CA MET A 508 -23.04 9.00 7.77
C MET A 508 -22.14 8.00 7.03
N VAL A 509 -21.48 7.11 7.75
CA VAL A 509 -20.65 6.05 7.15
C VAL A 509 -21.38 4.70 7.29
N PRO A 510 -22.06 4.20 6.25
CA PRO A 510 -22.63 2.87 6.27
C PRO A 510 -21.53 1.80 6.32
N VAL A 511 -21.67 0.81 7.19
CA VAL A 511 -20.87 -0.42 7.19
C VAL A 511 -21.80 -1.55 6.78
N ARG A 512 -21.51 -2.16 5.63
CA ARG A 512 -22.38 -3.15 4.97
C ARG A 512 -22.00 -4.58 5.32
N GLU A 513 -20.71 -4.79 5.62
CA GLU A 513 -20.13 -6.10 5.90
C GLU A 513 -18.88 -5.92 6.74
N VAL A 514 -18.57 -6.88 7.61
CA VAL A 514 -17.29 -6.98 8.30
C VAL A 514 -16.64 -8.32 8.02
N ARG A 515 -15.34 -8.30 7.68
CA ARG A 515 -14.54 -9.52 7.46
C ARG A 515 -13.39 -9.58 8.44
N LEU A 516 -13.09 -10.77 8.93
CA LEU A 516 -11.96 -10.99 9.82
C LEU A 516 -10.75 -11.49 9.04
N SER A 517 -9.66 -10.73 9.09
CA SER A 517 -8.34 -11.16 8.60
C SER A 517 -7.47 -11.55 9.80
N ALA A 518 -7.74 -12.71 10.37
CA ALA A 518 -7.16 -13.18 11.63
C ALA A 518 -5.64 -13.41 11.57
N GLY A 519 -5.12 -13.81 10.41
CA GLY A 519 -3.69 -13.99 10.20
C GLY A 519 -2.98 -12.65 10.07
N ALA A 520 -3.54 -11.73 9.28
CA ALA A 520 -2.99 -10.38 9.14
C ALA A 520 -3.13 -9.56 10.44
N GLY A 521 -4.19 -9.82 11.21
CA GLY A 521 -4.44 -9.24 12.53
C GLY A 521 -5.26 -7.94 12.47
N PHE A 522 -6.32 -7.89 11.67
CA PHE A 522 -7.27 -6.78 11.66
C PHE A 522 -8.69 -7.20 11.23
N VAL A 523 -9.68 -6.37 11.55
CA VAL A 523 -11.07 -6.50 11.08
C VAL A 523 -11.32 -5.52 9.95
N VAL A 524 -11.74 -6.01 8.78
CA VAL A 524 -12.08 -5.19 7.63
C VAL A 524 -13.53 -4.73 7.73
N ALA A 525 -13.77 -3.43 7.75
CA ALA A 525 -15.12 -2.85 7.74
C ALA A 525 -15.43 -2.31 6.34
N ILE A 526 -16.34 -2.98 5.62
CA ILE A 526 -16.66 -2.68 4.22
C ILE A 526 -17.81 -1.67 4.16
N CYS A 527 -17.54 -0.49 3.61
CA CYS A 527 -18.48 0.63 3.57
C CYS A 527 -19.11 0.87 2.19
N GLY A 528 -18.57 0.26 1.15
CA GLY A 528 -19.04 0.39 -0.23
C GLY A 528 -18.71 -0.84 -1.06
N ASP A 529 -18.94 -0.76 -2.36
CA ASP A 529 -18.65 -1.88 -3.25
C ASP A 529 -17.14 -1.95 -3.51
N ILE A 530 -16.50 -3.00 -3.00
CA ILE A 530 -15.06 -3.21 -3.16
C ILE A 530 -14.80 -4.24 -4.26
N MET A 531 -14.08 -3.81 -5.29
CA MET A 531 -13.63 -4.68 -6.37
C MET A 531 -12.35 -5.43 -5.98
N THR A 532 -12.46 -6.71 -5.64
CA THR A 532 -11.32 -7.59 -5.32
C THR A 532 -10.76 -8.32 -6.53
N MET A 533 -11.50 -8.36 -7.65
CA MET A 533 -11.04 -8.89 -8.94
C MET A 533 -11.39 -7.90 -10.06
N PRO A 534 -10.45 -7.03 -10.48
CA PRO A 534 -10.67 -6.10 -11.58
C PRO A 534 -10.95 -6.84 -12.90
N GLY A 535 -11.60 -6.16 -13.84
CA GLY A 535 -11.77 -6.66 -15.20
C GLY A 535 -10.94 -5.86 -16.19
N LEU A 536 -10.53 -6.48 -17.30
CA LEU A 536 -9.96 -5.76 -18.44
C LEU A 536 -10.97 -4.75 -19.04
N PRO A 537 -10.51 -3.62 -19.61
CA PRO A 537 -11.36 -2.67 -20.34
C PRO A 537 -11.80 -3.26 -21.70
N ARG A 538 -12.56 -2.46 -22.48
CA ARG A 538 -12.98 -2.85 -23.84
C ARG A 538 -11.78 -3.04 -24.78
N GLU A 539 -10.78 -2.16 -24.68
CA GLU A 539 -9.53 -2.18 -25.44
C GLU A 539 -8.39 -2.31 -24.42
N PRO A 540 -7.96 -3.54 -24.07
CA PRO A 540 -6.89 -3.75 -23.10
C PRO A 540 -5.52 -3.41 -23.69
N ALA A 541 -4.63 -2.85 -22.86
CA ALA A 541 -3.24 -2.58 -23.25
C ALA A 541 -2.52 -3.82 -23.82
N ALA A 542 -2.93 -5.02 -23.39
CA ALA A 542 -2.44 -6.29 -23.92
C ALA A 542 -2.46 -6.42 -25.45
N GLU A 543 -3.41 -5.77 -26.15
CA GLU A 543 -3.49 -5.79 -27.63
C GLU A 543 -2.32 -5.09 -28.31
N HIS A 544 -1.61 -4.23 -27.57
CA HIS A 544 -0.51 -3.41 -28.08
C HIS A 544 0.82 -3.72 -27.39
N ILE A 545 0.82 -4.58 -26.36
CA ILE A 545 2.03 -5.03 -25.68
C ILE A 545 2.73 -6.08 -26.53
N GLY A 546 4.02 -5.88 -26.78
CA GLY A 546 4.83 -6.81 -27.54
C GLY A 546 6.32 -6.60 -27.34
N LEU A 547 7.12 -7.27 -28.16
CA LEU A 547 8.56 -7.08 -28.24
C LEU A 547 8.93 -6.53 -29.61
N ASP A 548 9.85 -5.58 -29.65
CA ASP A 548 10.45 -5.15 -30.92
C ASP A 548 11.52 -6.13 -31.43
N ALA A 549 12.13 -5.81 -32.57
CA ALA A 549 13.15 -6.64 -33.22
C ALA A 549 14.42 -6.86 -32.36
N HIS A 550 14.62 -6.06 -31.31
CA HIS A 550 15.74 -6.18 -30.38
C HIS A 550 15.32 -6.82 -29.05
N GLY A 551 14.07 -7.27 -28.92
CA GLY A 551 13.54 -7.87 -27.70
C GLY A 551 13.18 -6.87 -26.61
N LEU A 552 13.05 -5.58 -26.92
CA LEU A 552 12.60 -4.58 -25.94
C LEU A 552 11.07 -4.52 -25.88
N VAL A 553 10.53 -4.31 -24.68
CA VAL A 553 9.08 -4.27 -24.45
C VAL A 553 8.47 -3.01 -25.08
N GLN A 554 7.39 -3.15 -25.83
CA GLN A 554 6.63 -2.04 -26.41
C GLN A 554 5.19 -2.07 -25.86
N GLY A 555 4.54 -0.89 -25.77
CA GLY A 555 3.14 -0.77 -25.38
C GLY A 555 2.81 -0.96 -23.89
N LEU A 556 3.81 -1.17 -23.02
CA LEU A 556 3.61 -1.38 -21.58
C LEU A 556 3.45 -0.07 -20.78
N PHE A 557 3.91 1.07 -21.30
CA PHE A 557 3.97 2.37 -20.60
C PHE A 557 3.40 3.51 -21.44
#